data_AF-A0A7Y6BSW9-F1
#
_entry.id   AF-A0A7Y6BSW9-F1
#
_cell.length_a   1.000
_cell.length_b   1.000
_cell.length_c   1.000
_cell.angle_alpha   90.00
_cell.angle_beta   90.00
_cell.angle_gamma   90.00
#
_symmetry.space_group_name_H-M   'P 1'
#
loop_
_entity.id
_entity.type
_entity.pdbx_description
1 polymer ?
#
loop_
_entity_poly.entity_id
_entity_poly.type
_entity_poly.pdbx_seq_one_letter_code
_entity_poly.pdbx_strand_id
1 'polypeptide(L)' 'MSKGKAGIDKNLQNVVADLEQPAVNSHHAQQIQQDTNDRRHQDSLNHDKTEDMDPSHS' A
#
# COMPACT_ATOMS: atom_id res chain seq x y z
N MET A 1 -1.71 32.93 5.70
CA MET A 1 -1.98 31.48 5.83
C MET A 1 -2.63 30.99 4.54
N SER A 2 -1.86 30.42 3.61
CA SER A 2 -2.40 30.00 2.31
C SER A 2 -3.34 28.80 2.47
N LYS A 3 -4.50 28.89 1.82
CA LYS A 3 -5.49 27.82 1.70
C LYS A 3 -4.86 26.69 0.87
N GLY A 4 -4.37 25.64 1.53
CA GLY A 4 -4.04 24.39 0.87
C GLY A 4 -5.30 23.78 0.27
N LYS A 5 -5.22 23.20 -0.94
CA LYS A 5 -6.30 22.45 -1.59
C LYS A 5 -7.00 21.54 -0.56
N ALA A 6 -8.33 21.58 -0.52
CA ALA A 6 -9.12 20.65 0.30
C ALA A 6 -8.72 19.21 -0.05
N GLY A 7 -8.25 18.44 0.94
CA GLY A 7 -7.85 17.04 0.79
C GLY A 7 -6.35 16.75 0.94
N ILE A 8 -5.47 17.77 1.04
CA ILE A 8 -4.04 17.55 1.32
C ILE A 8 -3.74 17.99 2.75
N ASP A 9 -3.73 17.03 3.68
CA ASP A 9 -3.23 17.27 5.03
C ASP A 9 -1.72 17.53 4.95
N LYS A 10 -1.27 18.68 5.49
CA LYS A 10 0.14 19.08 5.52
C LYS A 10 0.99 18.08 6.30
N ASN A 11 0.41 17.41 7.29
CA ASN A 11 1.07 16.39 8.09
C ASN A 11 1.20 15.05 7.33
N LEU A 12 0.42 14.86 6.26
CA LEU A 12 0.47 13.67 5.42
C LEU A 12 1.30 13.86 4.14
N GLN A 13 1.84 15.06 3.90
CA GLN A 13 2.61 15.34 2.69
C GLN A 13 3.94 14.59 2.61
N ASN A 14 4.53 14.24 3.77
CA ASN A 14 5.81 13.51 3.82
C ASN A 14 5.63 12.01 4.03
N VAL A 15 4.41 11.54 4.25
CA VAL A 15 4.15 10.14 4.59
C VAL A 15 4.60 9.20 3.47
N VAL A 16 4.50 9.61 2.21
CA VAL A 16 5.02 8.82 1.09
C VAL A 16 6.54 8.69 1.15
N ALA A 17 7.26 9.79 1.41
CA ALA A 17 8.71 9.78 1.53
C ALA A 17 9.19 9.02 2.79
N ASP A 18 8.43 9.06 3.88
CA ASP A 18 8.71 8.33 5.12
C ASP A 18 8.42 6.83 5.00
N LEU A 19 7.49 6.44 4.11
CA LEU A 19 7.12 5.04 3.84
C LEU A 19 7.96 4.42 2.71
N GLU A 20 8.67 5.22 1.92
CA GLU A 20 9.63 4.72 0.94
C GLU A 20 10.81 4.07 1.67
N GLN A 21 11.02 2.77 1.44
CA GLN A 21 12.16 2.03 1.97
C GLN A 21 13.27 1.96 0.91
N PRO A 22 14.27 2.87 0.92
CA PRO A 22 15.38 2.80 -0.01
C PRO A 22 16.23 1.56 0.25
N ALA A 23 16.54 0.81 -0.81
CA ALA A 23 17.38 -0.37 -0.69
C ALA A 23 18.83 0.02 -0.34
N VAL A 24 19.26 -0.33 0.86
CA VAL A 24 20.63 -0.06 1.34
C VAL A 24 21.72 -0.89 0.62
N ASN A 25 21.34 -2.01 0.01
CA ASN A 25 22.24 -2.86 -0.81
C ASN A 25 21.43 -3.75 -1.77
N SER A 26 22.13 -4.50 -2.63
CA SER A 26 21.51 -5.38 -3.64
C SER A 26 20.69 -6.53 -3.05
N HIS A 27 21.11 -7.10 -1.92
CA HIS A 27 20.37 -8.15 -1.24
C HIS A 27 19.06 -7.63 -0.65
N HIS A 28 19.10 -6.47 0.00
CA HIS A 28 17.90 -5.82 0.52
C HIS A 28 16.92 -5.43 -0.59
N ALA A 29 17.44 -4.98 -1.75
CA ALA A 29 16.60 -4.74 -2.92
C ALA A 29 15.87 -6.01 -3.40
N GLN A 30 16.57 -7.15 -3.41
CA GLN A 30 15.98 -8.44 -3.76
C GLN A 30 14.91 -8.88 -2.77
N GLN A 31 15.13 -8.64 -1.46
CA GLN A 31 14.13 -8.92 -0.42
C GLN A 31 12.87 -8.08 -0.62
N ILE A 32 13.01 -6.75 -0.80
CA ILE A 32 11.88 -5.85 -1.08
C ILE A 32 11.10 -6.30 -2.33
N GLN A 33 11.81 -6.76 -3.37
CA GLN A 33 11.18 -7.25 -4.60
C GLN A 33 10.41 -8.55 -4.37
N GLN A 34 10.94 -9.48 -3.57
CA GLN A 34 10.25 -10.70 -3.18
C GLN A 34 8.97 -10.38 -2.39
N ASP A 35 9.07 -9.54 -1.35
CA ASP A 35 7.93 -9.11 -0.54
C ASP A 35 6.84 -8.43 -1.39
N THR A 36 7.25 -7.65 -2.39
CA THR A 36 6.33 -7.01 -3.33
C THR A 36 5.63 -8.03 -4.22
N ASN A 37 6.35 -9.03 -4.72
CA ASN A 37 5.77 -10.08 -5.57
C ASN A 37 4.81 -10.96 -4.77
N ASP A 38 5.18 -11.33 -3.54
CA ASP A 38 4.35 -12.14 -2.65
C ASP A 38 3.03 -11.42 -2.33
N ARG A 39 3.08 -10.13 -2.04
CA ARG A 39 1.87 -9.32 -1.83
C ARG A 39 0.97 -9.28 -3.06
N ARG A 40 1.51 -9.04 -4.26
CA ARG A 40 0.72 -9.05 -5.50
C ARG A 40 0.08 -10.41 -5.75
N HIS A 41 0.80 -11.49 -5.44
CA HIS A 41 0.27 -12.85 -5.56
C HIS A 41 -0.91 -13.07 -4.61
N GLN A 42 -0.77 -12.68 -3.35
CA GLN A 42 -1.86 -12.77 -2.37
C GLN A 42 -3.05 -11.88 -2.75
N ASP A 43 -2.80 -10.67 -3.23
CA ASP A 43 -3.85 -9.78 -3.72
C ASP A 43 -4.59 -10.40 -4.90
N SER A 44 -3.88 -11.04 -5.83
CA SER A 44 -4.50 -11.79 -6.94
C SER A 44 -5.36 -12.95 -6.44
N LEU A 45 -4.90 -13.70 -5.43
CA LEU A 45 -5.69 -14.80 -4.83
C LEU A 45 -6.90 -14.30 -4.04
N ASN A 46 -6.82 -13.10 -3.46
CA ASN A 46 -7.91 -12.48 -2.72
C ASN A 46 -8.91 -11.77 -3.66
N HIS A 47 -8.46 -11.30 -4.82
CA HIS A 47 -9.29 -10.59 -5.79
C HIS A 47 -10.43 -11.47 -6.34
N ASP A 48 -10.22 -12.79 -6.46
CA ASP A 48 -11.23 -13.73 -6.92
C ASP A 48 -12.20 -14.19 -5.80
N LYS A 49 -12.00 -13.74 -4.56
CA LYS A 49 -12.92 -14.01 -3.43
C LYS A 49 -13.84 -12.80 -3.19
N THR A 50 -14.75 -12.53 -4.12
CA THR A 50 -15.88 -11.60 -3.93
C THR A 50 -17.05 -12.22 -3.16
N GLU A 51 -16.87 -13.41 -2.59
CA GLU A 51 -17.94 -14.25 -2.02
C GLU A 51 -18.53 -13.76 -0.69
N ASP A 52 -18.08 -12.64 -0.12
CA ASP A 52 -18.53 -12.23 1.24
C ASP A 52 -18.99 -10.75 1.32
N MET A 53 -19.70 -10.29 0.29
CA MET A 53 -20.56 -9.11 0.37
C MET A 53 -22.03 -9.50 0.19
N ASP A 54 -22.48 -10.59 0.81
CA ASP A 54 -23.91 -10.83 0.99
C ASP A 54 -24.41 -10.07 2.23
N PRO A 55 -25.20 -8.98 2.08
CA PRO A 55 -25.80 -8.28 3.21
C PRO A 55 -26.93 -9.08 3.90
N SER A 56 -27.22 -10.33 3.50
CA SER A 56 -28.33 -11.11 4.05
C SER A 56 -28.04 -11.83 5.37
N HIS A 57 -26.83 -11.75 5.92
CA HIS A 57 -26.60 -12.22 7.29
C HIS A 57 -27.07 -11.16 8.30
N SER A 58 -28.37 -11.23 8.64
CA SER A 58 -29.02 -10.63 9.82
C SER A 58 -29.47 -11.73 10.79
#